data_AF-A0A7J3KZF1-F1
#
_entry.id   AF-A0A7J3KZF1-F1
#
_cell.length_a   1.000
_cell.length_b   1.000
_cell.length_c   1.000
_cell.angle_alpha   90.00
_cell.angle_beta   90.00
_cell.angle_gamma   90.00
#
_symmetry.space_group_name_H-M   'P 1'
#
loop_
_entity.id
_entity.type
_entity.pdbx_description
1 polymer ?
#
loop_
_entity_poly.entity_id
_entity_poly.type
_entity_poly.pdbx_seq_one_letter_code
_entity_poly.pdbx_strand_id
1 'polypeptide(L)'
;MSSDKMLQIIVKKKSSSGDLCKFDNIISLFTKYRRVVVSMQGFERREILEAIRPLTTANISTTLIVYNGRYEGSEDYDEKLVIGQDG
;
A
#
# COMPACT_ATOMS: atom_id res chain seq x y z
N MET A 1 5.30 17.20 18.42
CA MET A 1 4.40 16.18 17.85
C MET A 1 4.78 15.97 16.40
N SER A 2 4.60 14.73 15.93
CA SER A 2 5.40 14.05 14.90
C SER A 2 5.44 14.75 13.53
N SER A 3 6.63 14.76 12.95
CA SER A 3 6.96 15.04 11.54
C SER A 3 5.95 14.42 10.57
N ASP A 4 5.71 15.11 9.45
CA ASP A 4 4.87 14.71 8.30
C ASP A 4 5.37 13.43 7.62
N LYS A 5 5.40 12.31 8.35
CA LYS A 5 6.00 11.07 7.86
C LYS A 5 5.19 10.49 6.71
N MET A 6 5.87 10.17 5.63
CA MET A 6 5.34 9.52 4.44
C MET A 6 5.91 8.10 4.29
N LEU A 7 5.04 7.15 3.95
CA LEU A 7 5.44 5.76 3.70
C LEU A 7 5.15 5.39 2.25
N GLN A 8 6.13 4.78 1.58
CA GLN A 8 5.91 4.07 0.32
C GLN A 8 5.77 2.57 0.57
N ILE A 9 4.72 1.97 0.03
CA ILE A 9 4.49 0.53 0.05
C ILE A 9 4.46 0.03 -1.39
N ILE A 10 5.30 -0.95 -1.72
CA ILE A 10 5.30 -1.61 -3.02
C ILE A 10 4.80 -3.03 -2.83
N VAL A 11 3.62 -3.33 -3.34
CA VAL A 11 3.03 -4.68 -3.30
C VAL A 11 3.23 -5.34 -4.67
N LYS A 12 3.90 -6.48 -4.71
CA LYS A 12 4.14 -7.25 -5.93
C LYS A 12 3.28 -8.51 -5.92
N LYS A 13 2.45 -8.69 -6.95
CA LYS A 13 1.66 -9.92 -7.13
C LYS A 13 2.59 -11.09 -7.45
N LYS A 14 2.45 -12.20 -6.72
CA LYS A 14 3.08 -13.48 -7.10
C LYS A 14 2.42 -14.04 -8.36
N SER A 15 3.22 -14.70 -9.21
CA SER A 15 2.73 -15.38 -10.42
C SER A 15 1.80 -16.56 -10.13
N SER A 16 1.72 -17.04 -8.89
CA SER A 16 0.94 -18.20 -8.48
C SER A 16 -0.23 -17.79 -7.58
N SER A 17 -1.44 -17.89 -8.15
CA SER A 17 -2.75 -18.04 -7.52
C SER A 17 -3.13 -17.13 -6.35
N GLY A 18 -3.97 -16.13 -6.65
CA GLY A 18 -5.28 -15.93 -6.01
C GLY A 18 -5.37 -15.39 -4.58
N ASP A 19 -4.33 -15.56 -3.75
CA ASP A 19 -4.37 -15.05 -2.39
C ASP A 19 -4.06 -13.55 -2.41
N LEU A 20 -5.13 -12.75 -2.38
CA LEU A 20 -5.08 -11.34 -2.00
C LEU A 20 -4.16 -11.23 -0.78
N CYS A 21 -2.96 -10.65 -0.94
CA CYS A 21 -2.04 -10.41 0.16
C CYS A 21 -2.86 -9.84 1.32
N LYS A 22 -2.93 -10.50 2.47
CA LYS A 22 -3.79 -10.06 3.57
C LYS A 22 -3.38 -8.64 3.98
N PHE A 23 -4.15 -7.65 3.55
CA PHE A 23 -3.92 -6.21 3.76
C PHE A 23 -4.09 -5.80 5.23
N ASP A 24 -4.51 -6.73 6.09
CA ASP A 24 -4.72 -6.52 7.53
C ASP A 24 -3.48 -5.96 8.24
N ASN A 25 -2.28 -6.39 7.84
CA ASN A 25 -1.01 -5.87 8.39
C ASN A 25 -0.70 -4.44 7.93
N ILE A 26 -1.31 -3.97 6.84
CA ILE A 26 -1.07 -2.64 6.27
C ILE A 26 -1.96 -1.61 6.98
N ILE A 27 -3.13 -2.02 7.49
CA ILE A 27 -4.05 -1.17 8.28
C ILE A 27 -3.34 -0.47 9.45
N SER A 28 -2.50 -1.20 10.18
CA SER A 28 -1.75 -0.66 11.33
C SER A 28 -0.69 0.37 10.93
N LEU A 29 -0.17 0.30 9.70
CA LEU A 29 0.80 1.28 9.20
C LEU A 29 0.10 2.62 8.93
N PHE A 30 -1.13 2.61 8.41
CA PHE A 30 -1.84 3.86 8.08
C PHE A 30 -2.11 4.75 9.30
N THR A 31 -2.14 4.24 10.53
CA THR A 31 -2.33 5.08 11.73
C THR A 31 -1.06 5.84 12.15
N LYS A 32 0.12 5.43 11.65
CA LYS A 32 1.43 6.02 12.00
C LYS A 32 1.90 7.10 11.02
N TYR A 33 1.45 7.07 9.77
CA TYR A 33 1.88 7.99 8.70
C TYR A 33 0.72 8.89 8.26
N ARG A 34 1.01 10.15 7.92
CA ARG A 34 0.00 11.11 7.43
C ARG A 34 -0.34 10.85 5.96
N ARG A 35 0.62 10.32 5.20
CA ARG A 35 0.47 9.98 3.79
C ARG A 35 1.09 8.62 3.52
N VAL A 36 0.38 7.77 2.80
CA VAL A 36 0.88 6.48 2.36
C VAL A 36 0.61 6.30 0.88
N VAL A 37 1.67 5.97 0.14
CA VAL A 37 1.64 5.70 -1.29
C VAL A 37 1.80 4.20 -1.51
N VAL A 38 0.83 3.56 -2.15
CA VAL A 38 0.82 2.11 -2.41
C VAL A 38 0.93 1.85 -3.92
N SER A 39 2.00 1.18 -4.34
CA SER A 39 2.22 0.73 -5.72
C SER A 39 1.85 -0.75 -5.83
N MET A 40 0.78 -1.05 -6.56
CA MET A 40 0.24 -2.39 -6.75
C MET A 40 0.72 -2.96 -8.09
N GLN A 41 1.81 -3.73 -8.08
CA GLN A 41 2.45 -4.25 -9.29
C GLN A 41 1.90 -5.63 -9.65
N GLY A 42 1.38 -5.78 -10.88
CA GLY A 42 0.86 -7.05 -11.40
C GLY A 42 -0.59 -7.38 -10.99
N PHE A 43 -1.28 -6.48 -10.27
CA PHE A 43 -2.68 -6.65 -9.90
C PHE A 43 -3.61 -6.11 -10.99
N GLU A 44 -4.75 -6.78 -11.17
CA GLU A 44 -5.84 -6.25 -11.97
C GLU A 44 -6.61 -5.17 -11.20
N ARG A 45 -7.26 -4.26 -11.93
CA ARG A 45 -8.02 -3.15 -11.33
C ARG A 45 -9.04 -3.62 -10.29
N ARG A 46 -9.70 -4.76 -10.53
CA ARG A 46 -10.69 -5.32 -9.60
C ARG A 46 -10.06 -5.79 -8.29
N GLU A 47 -8.91 -6.46 -8.35
CA GLU A 47 -8.16 -6.92 -7.18
C GLU A 47 -7.67 -5.73 -6.34
N ILE A 48 -7.26 -4.64 -6.99
CA ILE A 48 -6.86 -3.40 -6.32
C ILE A 48 -8.05 -2.79 -5.56
N LEU A 49 -9.23 -2.71 -6.19
CA LEU A 49 -10.43 -2.17 -5.54
C LEU A 49 -10.88 -3.01 -4.34
N GLU A 50 -10.77 -4.33 -4.43
CA GLU A 50 -11.07 -5.25 -3.32
C GLU A 50 -10.09 -5.08 -2.15
N ALA A 51 -8.81 -4.85 -2.43
CA ALA A 51 -7.77 -4.59 -1.43
C ALA A 51 -7.91 -3.23 -0.71
N ILE A 52 -8.32 -2.18 -1.42
CA ILE A 52 -8.42 -0.81 -0.85
C ILE A 52 -9.67 -0.65 0.02
N ARG A 53 -10.77 -1.33 -0.33
CA ARG A 53 -12.06 -1.22 0.37
C ARG A 53 -11.95 -1.30 1.91
N PRO A 54 -11.24 -2.27 2.52
CA PRO A 54 -11.09 -2.32 3.97
C PRO A 54 -10.32 -1.11 4.54
N LEU A 55 -9.33 -0.58 3.80
CA LEU A 55 -8.52 0.57 4.23
C LEU A 55 -9.33 1.86 4.31
N THR A 56 -10.23 2.08 3.34
CA THR A 56 -11.11 3.27 3.32
C THR A 56 -12.27 3.18 4.29
N THR A 57 -12.60 1.96 4.76
CA THR A 57 -13.70 1.74 5.72
C THR A 57 -13.28 2.03 7.16
N ALA A 58 -11.98 1.94 7.46
CA ALA A 58 -11.42 2.48 8.69
C ALA A 58 -11.39 4.01 8.59
N ASN A 59 -11.94 4.74 9.57
CA ASN A 59 -11.84 6.20 9.66
C ASN A 59 -10.40 6.61 9.99
N ILE A 60 -9.51 6.62 9.00
CA ILE A 60 -8.09 6.98 9.18
C ILE A 60 -7.87 8.42 8.66
N SER A 61 -7.23 9.27 9.46
CA SER A 61 -6.82 10.63 9.05
C SER A 61 -5.65 10.66 8.05
N THR A 62 -5.49 9.60 7.27
CA THR A 62 -4.30 9.31 6.46
C THR A 62 -4.66 9.36 4.98
N THR A 63 -3.89 10.12 4.22
CA THR A 63 -4.07 10.19 2.77
C THR A 63 -3.48 8.94 2.12
N LEU A 64 -4.35 8.11 1.54
CA LEU A 64 -3.99 6.92 0.79
C LEU A 64 -3.96 7.22 -0.72
N ILE A 65 -2.81 6.99 -1.36
CA ILE A 65 -2.68 7.11 -2.81
C ILE A 65 -2.29 5.74 -3.36
N VAL A 66 -3.10 5.20 -4.28
CA VAL A 66 -2.85 3.87 -4.85
C VAL A 66 -2.60 3.96 -6.34
N TYR A 67 -1.46 3.41 -6.77
CA TYR A 67 -1.06 3.30 -8.16
C TYR A 67 -1.19 1.86 -8.62
N ASN A 68 -1.83 1.67 -9.77
CA ASN A 68 -1.82 0.40 -10.48
C ASN A 68 -0.54 0.33 -11.34
N GLY A 69 0.38 -0.56 -10.99
CA GLY A 69 1.68 -0.70 -11.65
C GLY A 69 2.84 -0.09 -10.85
N ARG A 70 3.98 0.10 -11.53
CA ARG A 70 5.19 0.67 -10.94
C ARG A 70 4.99 2.17 -10.70
N TYR A 71 5.10 2.59 -9.43
CA TYR A 71 5.21 4.00 -9.11
C TYR A 71 6.69 4.41 -9.11
N GLU A 72 7.06 5.30 -10.02
CA GLU A 72 8.41 5.86 -10.16
C GLU A 72 8.47 7.34 -9.73
N GLY A 73 7.52 7.81 -8.91
CA GLY A 73 7.55 9.18 -8.44
C GLY A 73 8.76 9.45 -7.54
N SER A 74 9.34 10.64 -7.70
CA SER A 74 10.53 11.12 -7.01
C SER A 74 10.24 11.70 -5.62
N GLU A 75 9.22 11.20 -4.91
CA GLU A 75 8.90 11.70 -3.58
C GLU A 75 9.92 11.16 -2.55
N ASP A 76 10.37 12.04 -1.64
CA ASP A 76 11.22 11.67 -0.51
C ASP A 76 10.37 10.97 0.57
N TYR A 77 10.31 9.64 0.52
CA TYR A 77 9.63 8.84 1.53
C TYR A 77 10.51 8.62 2.76
N ASP A 78 9.96 8.82 3.96
CA ASP A 78 10.67 8.50 5.21
C ASP A 78 10.96 7.00 5.32
N GLU A 79 10.04 6.16 4.84
CA GLU A 79 10.16 4.71 4.90
C GLU A 79 9.66 4.08 3.59
N LYS A 80 10.29 2.96 3.22
CA LYS A 80 9.91 2.15 2.06
C LYS A 80 9.74 0.69 2.47
N LEU A 81 8.53 0.17 2.27
CA LEU A 81 8.19 -1.23 2.51
C LEU A 81 7.92 -1.94 1.19
N VAL A 82 8.61 -3.05 0.94
CA VAL A 82 8.32 -3.90 -0.22
C VAL A 82 7.66 -5.17 0.28
N ILE A 83 6.42 -5.37 -0.14
CA ILE A 83 5.63 -6.57 0.14
C ILE A 83 5.63 -7.40 -1.13
N GLY A 84 6.61 -8.28 -1.21
CA GLY A 84 6.64 -9.40 -2.13
C GLY A 84 7.17 -10.57 -1.32
N GLN A 85 6.44 -11.68 -1.28
CA GLN A 85 7.04 -12.90 -0.75
C GLN A 85 8.05 -13.38 -1.80
N ASP A 86 9.33 -13.14 -1.60
CA ASP A 86 10.34 -14.03 -2.20
C ASP A 86 10.34 -15.34 -1.40
N GLY A 87 10.59 -16.45 -2.09
CA GLY A 87 10.82 -17.75 -1.45
C GLY A 87 12.11 -17.75 -0.65
#